data_AF-A0A9Q4PWW1-F1
#
_entry.id   AF-A0A9Q4PWW1-F1
#
_cell.length_a   1.000
_cell.length_b   1.000
_cell.length_c   1.000
_cell.angle_alpha   90.00
_cell.angle_beta   90.00
_cell.angle_gamma   90.00
#
_symmetry.space_group_name_H-M   'P 1'
#
loop_
_entity.id
_entity.type
_entity.pdbx_description
1 polymer ?
#
loop_
_entity_poly.entity_id
_entity_poly.type
_entity_poly.pdbx_seq_one_letter_code
_entity_poly.pdbx_strand_id
1 'polypeptide(L)'
;MELVLSIELYEDRGIANVYHSEVLFDFGGLVMDENNLTSIIYEKDSLTTINDPNELLSHASLQILEKDTDNGVLQLKVKFQKPMDTSSVQIVTWDLERNTSIKTFENILRIETPQESNKEIPNWVKSSASWWSNGQISDDDFVQGLEFLVKEDIISVKDVTSAESSSEIPSWIKNNAKWWSEDSLSDDEFVSGIEYLIKTGILSVQK
;
A
#
# COMPACT_ATOMS: atom_id res chain seq x y z
N MET A 1 -1.27 7.30 4.17
CA MET A 1 -2.52 7.80 4.81
C MET A 1 -2.60 7.18 6.20
N GLU A 2 -3.05 7.92 7.22
CA GLU A 2 -3.28 7.39 8.57
C GLU A 2 -4.78 7.23 8.79
N LEU A 3 -5.21 6.04 9.19
CA LEU A 3 -6.60 5.75 9.57
C LEU A 3 -6.74 5.93 11.08
N VAL A 4 -7.76 6.68 11.50
CA VAL A 4 -8.11 6.86 12.91
C VAL A 4 -9.52 6.33 13.13
N LEU A 5 -9.64 5.30 13.96
CA LEU A 5 -10.93 4.75 14.40
C LEU A 5 -11.14 5.14 15.87
N SER A 6 -12.36 5.58 16.19
CA SER A 6 -12.75 5.97 17.54
C SER A 6 -14.03 5.23 17.91
N ILE A 7 -13.98 4.47 18.99
CA ILE A 7 -15.10 3.69 19.49
C ILE A 7 -15.45 4.21 20.88
N GLU A 8 -16.71 4.58 21.10
CA GLU A 8 -17.17 4.97 22.43
C GLU A 8 -17.22 3.73 23.34
N LEU A 9 -16.64 3.89 24.54
CA LEU A 9 -16.66 2.91 25.61
C LEU A 9 -17.44 3.46 26.79
N TYR A 10 -18.18 2.57 27.45
CA TYR A 10 -18.86 2.82 28.71
C TYR A 10 -18.48 1.72 29.69
N GLU A 11 -18.11 2.10 30.90
CA GLU A 11 -17.91 1.18 32.02
C GLU A 11 -18.56 1.74 33.29
N ASP A 12 -19.47 0.96 33.88
CA ASP A 12 -20.40 1.42 34.92
C ASP A 12 -19.73 1.65 36.28
N ARG A 13 -18.49 1.19 36.44
CA ARG A 13 -17.66 1.44 37.63
C ARG A 13 -16.55 2.46 37.38
N GLY A 14 -16.59 3.09 36.23
CA GLY A 14 -15.66 4.13 35.80
C GLY A 14 -14.72 3.63 34.71
N ILE A 15 -14.50 4.46 33.70
CA ILE A 15 -13.72 4.12 32.50
C ILE A 15 -12.28 3.69 32.82
N ALA A 16 -11.72 4.18 33.92
CA ALA A 16 -10.41 3.78 34.42
C ALA A 16 -10.31 2.29 34.81
N ASN A 17 -11.44 1.57 34.91
CA ASN A 17 -11.45 0.13 35.16
C ASN A 17 -11.28 -0.72 33.90
N VAL A 18 -11.32 -0.13 32.70
CA VAL A 18 -10.97 -0.87 31.49
C VAL A 18 -9.50 -1.27 31.60
N TYR A 19 -9.28 -2.58 31.67
CA TYR A 19 -7.96 -3.14 31.90
C TYR A 19 -7.30 -3.52 30.57
N HIS A 20 -8.07 -4.10 29.66
CA HIS A 20 -7.58 -4.55 28.37
C HIS A 20 -8.56 -4.16 27.27
N SER A 21 -8.00 -3.73 26.14
CA SER A 21 -8.73 -3.63 24.88
C SER A 21 -7.85 -4.14 23.75
N GLU A 22 -8.37 -5.04 22.93
CA GLU A 22 -7.71 -5.55 21.75
C GLU A 22 -8.57 -5.29 20.53
N VAL A 23 -7.95 -4.81 19.46
CA VAL A 23 -8.55 -4.70 18.14
C VAL A 23 -7.92 -5.73 17.23
N LEU A 24 -8.74 -6.62 16.70
CA LEU A 24 -8.38 -7.74 15.82
C LEU A 24 -8.90 -7.45 14.41
N PHE A 25 -8.07 -7.63 13.39
CA PHE A 25 -8.42 -7.53 11.98
C PHE A 25 -7.47 -8.41 11.14
N ASP A 26 -7.54 -8.29 9.81
CA ASP A 26 -6.90 -9.19 8.83
C ASP A 26 -7.55 -10.58 8.78
N PHE A 27 -8.89 -10.60 8.81
CA PHE A 27 -9.67 -11.82 8.62
C PHE A 27 -11.00 -11.53 7.91
N GLY A 28 -11.40 -12.43 7.03
CA GLY A 28 -12.65 -12.33 6.27
C GLY A 28 -13.83 -12.99 6.99
N GLY A 29 -15.00 -12.33 7.00
CA GLY A 29 -16.23 -12.90 7.55
C GLY A 29 -16.19 -13.09 9.07
N LEU A 30 -16.63 -14.26 9.56
CA LEU A 30 -16.75 -14.61 10.99
C LEU A 30 -15.73 -15.63 11.48
N VAL A 31 -14.91 -16.21 10.59
CA VAL A 31 -13.93 -17.23 10.95
C VAL A 31 -12.58 -16.55 11.12
N MET A 32 -12.05 -16.59 12.33
CA MET A 32 -10.71 -16.09 12.63
C MET A 32 -9.67 -17.17 12.32
N ASP A 33 -8.62 -16.78 11.60
CA ASP A 33 -7.40 -17.56 11.48
C ASP A 33 -6.35 -16.93 12.42
N GLU A 34 -6.19 -17.53 13.61
CA GLU A 34 -5.31 -17.00 14.66
C GLU A 34 -3.84 -16.85 14.22
N ASN A 35 -3.41 -17.55 13.16
CA ASN A 35 -2.02 -17.46 12.68
C ASN A 35 -1.77 -16.24 11.78
N ASN A 36 -2.82 -15.71 11.15
CA ASN A 36 -2.74 -14.62 10.19
C ASN A 36 -3.37 -13.32 10.71
N LEU A 37 -4.03 -13.39 11.86
CA LEU A 37 -4.70 -12.26 12.46
C LEU A 37 -3.70 -11.18 12.91
N THR A 38 -3.99 -9.93 12.53
CA THR A 38 -3.33 -8.76 13.10
C THR A 38 -4.10 -8.29 14.34
N SER A 39 -3.39 -8.10 15.46
CA SER A 39 -3.99 -7.55 16.68
C SER A 39 -3.17 -6.43 17.30
N ILE A 40 -3.88 -5.42 17.82
CA ILE A 40 -3.31 -4.27 18.50
C ILE A 40 -3.94 -4.20 19.87
N ILE A 41 -3.11 -4.23 20.90
CA ILE A 41 -3.51 -4.45 22.28
C ILE A 41 -3.14 -3.23 23.12
N TYR A 42 -4.14 -2.72 23.82
CA TYR A 42 -4.01 -1.84 24.95
C TYR A 42 -4.12 -2.69 26.22
N GLU A 43 -3.11 -2.59 27.06
CA GLU A 43 -3.11 -3.13 28.43
C GLU A 43 -2.87 -1.96 29.37
N LYS A 44 -3.66 -1.89 30.44
CA LYS A 44 -3.59 -0.80 31.41
C LYS A 44 -2.17 -0.70 31.97
N ASP A 45 -1.70 0.54 32.08
CA ASP A 45 -0.36 0.88 32.57
C ASP A 45 0.80 0.24 31.77
N SER A 46 0.54 -0.21 30.54
CA SER A 46 1.51 -0.86 29.66
C SER A 46 1.63 -0.14 28.31
N LEU A 47 2.72 -0.41 27.60
CA LEU A 47 2.86 0.03 26.21
C LEU A 47 1.94 -0.79 25.31
N THR A 48 1.48 -0.18 24.21
CA THR A 48 0.73 -0.88 23.17
C THR A 48 1.54 -2.06 22.65
N THR A 49 0.91 -3.24 22.60
CA THR A 49 1.48 -4.44 21.98
C THR A 49 0.85 -4.64 20.60
N ILE A 50 1.65 -5.04 19.62
CA ILE A 50 1.21 -5.25 18.24
C ILE A 50 1.64 -6.65 17.81
N ASN A 51 0.68 -7.45 17.35
CA ASN A 51 0.91 -8.70 16.63
C ASN A 51 0.51 -8.46 15.17
N ASP A 52 1.47 -8.53 14.24
CA ASP A 52 1.26 -8.25 12.82
C ASP A 52 2.03 -9.28 11.96
N PRO A 53 1.54 -10.52 11.87
CA PRO A 53 2.25 -11.62 11.21
C PRO A 53 2.44 -11.40 9.70
N ASN A 54 1.59 -10.59 9.08
CA ASN A 54 1.64 -10.29 7.64
C ASN A 54 2.38 -8.99 7.32
N GLU A 55 2.88 -8.29 8.35
CA GLU A 55 3.54 -6.98 8.27
C GLU A 55 2.69 -5.96 7.50
N LEU A 56 1.39 -5.92 7.80
CA LEU A 56 0.44 -4.99 7.18
C LEU A 56 0.68 -3.55 7.60
N LEU A 57 1.26 -3.33 8.77
CA LEU A 57 1.33 -2.03 9.43
C LEU A 57 2.76 -1.48 9.43
N SER A 58 2.88 -0.19 9.10
CA SER A 58 4.11 0.59 9.36
C SER A 58 4.06 1.29 10.70
N HIS A 59 2.85 1.55 11.21
CA HIS A 59 2.62 2.20 12.48
C HIS A 59 1.25 1.83 13.04
N ALA A 60 1.17 1.65 14.35
CA ALA A 60 -0.07 1.47 15.07
C ALA A 60 0.02 1.97 16.51
N SER A 61 -1.08 2.48 17.04
CA SER A 61 -1.24 2.79 18.45
C SER A 61 -2.69 2.58 18.87
N LEU A 62 -2.88 2.11 20.10
CA LEU A 62 -4.20 1.96 20.71
C LEU A 62 -4.17 2.55 22.12
N GLN A 63 -5.12 3.45 22.38
CA GLN A 63 -5.21 4.15 23.66
C GLN A 63 -6.65 4.39 24.04
N ILE A 64 -6.91 4.51 25.35
CA ILE A 64 -8.20 4.95 25.87
C ILE A 64 -8.08 6.43 26.22
N LEU A 65 -9.00 7.23 25.70
CA LEU A 65 -9.16 8.64 26.02
C LEU A 65 -10.36 8.80 26.93
N GLU A 66 -10.15 9.15 28.20
CA GLU A 66 -11.23 9.41 29.14
C GLU A 66 -12.04 10.63 28.70
N LYS A 67 -13.37 10.51 28.73
CA LYS A 67 -14.31 11.60 28.40
C LYS A 67 -14.96 12.14 29.66
N ASP A 68 -15.39 11.24 30.53
CA ASP A 68 -15.92 11.51 31.87
C ASP A 68 -15.66 10.30 32.78
N THR A 69 -16.31 10.25 33.95
CA THR A 69 -16.11 9.18 34.93
C THR A 69 -16.33 7.78 34.34
N ASP A 70 -17.40 7.61 33.54
CA ASP A 70 -17.87 6.28 33.11
C ASP A 70 -17.63 6.06 31.61
N ASN A 71 -17.41 7.14 30.84
CA ASN A 71 -17.26 7.09 29.39
C ASN A 71 -15.85 7.43 28.94
N GLY A 72 -15.42 6.74 27.88
CA GLY A 72 -14.19 7.06 27.16
C GLY A 72 -14.26 6.69 25.71
N VAL A 73 -13.14 6.86 25.01
CA VAL A 73 -12.99 6.52 23.60
C VAL A 73 -11.78 5.62 23.45
N LEU A 74 -11.99 4.41 22.94
CA LEU A 74 -10.92 3.59 22.42
C LEU A 74 -10.49 4.16 21.06
N GLN A 75 -9.32 4.79 21.04
CA GLN A 75 -8.76 5.40 19.84
C GLN A 75 -7.66 4.52 19.26
N LEU A 76 -7.95 3.98 18.08
CA LEU A 76 -7.00 3.27 17.24
C LEU A 76 -6.45 4.23 16.19
N LYS A 77 -5.13 4.27 16.04
CA LYS A 77 -4.46 4.93 14.90
C LYS A 77 -3.58 3.92 14.20
N VAL A 78 -3.71 3.80 12.88
CA VAL A 78 -2.95 2.84 12.08
C VAL A 78 -2.49 3.45 10.76
N LYS A 79 -1.28 3.07 10.34
CA LYS A 79 -0.77 3.29 8.98
C LYS A 79 -0.47 1.95 8.35
N PHE A 80 -1.16 1.65 7.26
CA PHE A 80 -0.92 0.46 6.46
C PHE A 80 0.28 0.69 5.52
N GLN A 81 1.06 -0.36 5.33
CA GLN A 81 2.17 -0.42 4.37
C GLN A 81 1.96 -1.46 3.27
N LYS A 82 1.07 -2.42 3.49
CA LYS A 82 0.64 -3.40 2.49
C LYS A 82 -0.87 -3.30 2.24
N PRO A 83 -1.34 -3.65 1.04
CA PRO A 83 -2.76 -3.81 0.80
C PRO A 83 -3.32 -4.98 1.63
N MET A 84 -4.62 -4.94 1.88
CA MET A 84 -5.36 -5.97 2.59
C MET A 84 -6.75 -6.07 1.97
N ASP A 85 -7.21 -7.31 1.75
CA ASP A 85 -8.58 -7.57 1.33
C ASP A 85 -9.60 -7.12 2.38
N THR A 86 -10.89 -7.18 2.04
CA THR A 86 -11.95 -6.79 2.95
C THR A 86 -11.90 -7.62 4.23
N SER A 87 -11.65 -6.95 5.35
CA SER A 87 -11.54 -7.50 6.68
C SER A 87 -12.71 -7.08 7.56
N SER A 88 -13.15 -8.02 8.38
CA SER A 88 -13.91 -7.72 9.59
C SER A 88 -12.99 -7.13 10.67
N VAL A 89 -13.57 -6.42 11.63
CA VAL A 89 -12.86 -5.90 12.80
C VAL A 89 -13.57 -6.40 14.04
N GLN A 90 -12.87 -7.09 14.93
CA GLN A 90 -13.38 -7.44 16.25
C GLN A 90 -12.67 -6.61 17.31
N ILE A 91 -13.45 -6.13 18.29
CA ILE A 91 -12.93 -5.51 19.49
C ILE A 91 -13.30 -6.39 20.67
N VAL A 92 -12.29 -6.74 21.45
CA VAL A 92 -12.43 -7.45 22.72
C VAL A 92 -11.99 -6.50 23.81
N THR A 93 -12.76 -6.38 24.88
CA THR A 93 -12.43 -5.52 26.02
C THR A 93 -12.82 -6.21 27.29
N TRP A 94 -11.98 -6.11 28.33
CA TRP A 94 -12.37 -6.52 29.67
C TRP A 94 -11.90 -5.55 30.74
N ASP A 95 -12.69 -5.49 31.81
CA ASP A 95 -12.41 -4.68 32.99
C ASP A 95 -11.49 -5.41 33.99
N LEU A 96 -11.21 -4.77 35.12
CA LEU A 96 -10.43 -5.33 36.22
C LEU A 96 -11.00 -6.63 36.81
N GLU A 97 -12.30 -6.88 36.65
CA GLU A 97 -12.96 -8.11 37.11
C GLU A 97 -13.06 -9.17 36.01
N ARG A 98 -12.45 -8.93 34.84
CA ARG A 98 -12.50 -9.80 33.66
C ARG A 98 -13.91 -9.94 33.08
N ASN A 99 -14.78 -8.96 33.27
CA ASN A 99 -16.03 -8.92 32.52
C ASN A 99 -15.72 -8.55 31.08
N THR A 100 -15.95 -9.48 30.16
CA THR A 100 -15.59 -9.33 28.75
C THR A 100 -16.75 -8.81 27.92
N SER A 101 -16.47 -7.81 27.09
CA SER A 101 -17.33 -7.36 26.00
C SER A 101 -16.64 -7.65 24.67
N ILE A 102 -17.39 -8.18 23.71
CA ILE A 102 -16.91 -8.49 22.36
C ILE A 102 -17.85 -7.83 21.36
N LYS A 103 -17.29 -7.07 20.43
CA LYS A 103 -18.03 -6.45 19.33
C LYS A 103 -17.35 -6.75 18.00
N THR A 104 -18.08 -7.36 17.08
CA THR A 104 -17.63 -7.57 15.70
C THR A 104 -18.32 -6.60 14.75
N PHE A 105 -17.53 -6.01 13.86
CA PHE A 105 -17.96 -5.22 12.71
C PHE A 105 -17.54 -5.97 11.44
N GLU A 106 -18.50 -6.49 10.69
CA GLU A 106 -18.22 -7.38 9.56
C GLU A 106 -17.86 -6.60 8.29
N ASN A 107 -16.76 -7.01 7.64
CA ASN A 107 -16.36 -6.53 6.32
C ASN A 107 -16.28 -5.00 6.18
N ILE A 108 -15.80 -4.31 7.22
CA ILE A 108 -15.81 -2.84 7.28
C ILE A 108 -14.51 -2.17 6.82
N LEU A 109 -13.42 -2.92 6.66
CA LEU A 109 -12.10 -2.37 6.40
C LEU A 109 -11.46 -3.04 5.20
N ARG A 110 -11.06 -2.27 4.21
CA ARG A 110 -10.29 -2.74 3.05
C ARG A 110 -9.17 -1.75 2.79
N ILE A 111 -7.98 -2.25 2.51
CA ILE A 111 -6.84 -1.43 2.12
C ILE A 111 -6.48 -1.79 0.69
N GLU A 112 -6.95 -0.96 -0.22
CA GLU A 112 -6.61 -1.13 -1.62
C GLU A 112 -5.14 -0.74 -1.83
N THR A 113 -4.46 -1.52 -2.67
CA THR A 113 -3.26 -1.02 -3.32
C THR A 113 -3.66 0.27 -4.02
N PRO A 114 -2.87 1.36 -3.95
CA PRO A 114 -3.08 2.49 -4.84
C PRO A 114 -3.23 1.88 -6.24
N GLN A 115 -4.41 2.07 -6.84
CA GLN A 115 -4.56 1.74 -8.25
C GLN A 115 -3.46 2.54 -8.94
N GLU A 116 -2.44 1.85 -9.46
CA GLU A 116 -1.72 2.44 -10.58
C GLU A 116 -2.82 2.85 -11.54
N SER A 117 -2.91 4.14 -11.81
CA SER A 117 -3.83 4.60 -12.82
C SER A 117 -3.41 3.84 -14.07
N ASN A 118 -4.15 2.80 -14.43
CA ASN A 118 -3.96 2.11 -15.68
C ASN A 118 -4.56 3.05 -16.74
N LYS A 119 -3.90 4.20 -16.93
CA LYS A 119 -4.04 4.96 -18.16
C LYS A 119 -3.42 4.02 -19.18
N GLU A 120 -4.27 3.29 -19.89
CA GLU A 120 -3.86 2.50 -21.04
C GLU A 120 -2.84 3.31 -21.84
N ILE A 121 -1.66 2.72 -22.09
CA ILE A 121 -0.60 3.45 -22.78
C ILE A 121 -1.15 3.84 -24.15
N PRO A 122 -1.23 5.14 -24.49
CA PRO A 122 -1.85 5.55 -25.74
C PRO A 122 -1.14 4.91 -26.95
N ASN A 123 -1.90 4.49 -27.95
CA ASN A 123 -1.37 3.82 -29.15
C ASN A 123 -0.26 4.60 -29.89
N TRP A 124 -0.23 5.94 -29.76
CA TRP A 124 0.84 6.75 -30.35
C TRP A 124 2.22 6.45 -29.72
N VAL A 125 2.26 5.99 -28.48
CA VAL A 125 3.51 5.58 -27.81
C VAL A 125 4.05 4.28 -28.42
N LYS A 126 3.18 3.30 -28.69
CA LYS A 126 3.56 2.07 -29.41
C LYS A 126 4.11 2.38 -30.81
N SER A 127 3.53 3.40 -31.47
CA SER A 127 4.04 3.88 -32.76
C SER A 127 5.46 4.44 -32.64
N SER A 128 5.75 5.15 -31.55
CA SER A 128 7.09 5.70 -31.27
C SER A 128 8.11 4.59 -31.00
N ALA A 129 7.73 3.54 -30.26
CA ALA A 129 8.57 2.35 -30.05
C ALA A 129 8.87 1.61 -31.37
N SER A 130 7.89 1.51 -32.27
CA SER A 130 8.10 0.94 -33.61
C SER A 130 9.14 1.74 -34.39
N TRP A 131 8.99 3.07 -34.47
CA TRP A 131 9.95 3.95 -35.15
C TRP A 131 11.35 3.85 -34.55
N TRP A 132 11.46 3.77 -33.24
CA TRP A 132 12.75 3.64 -32.57
C TRP A 132 13.42 2.30 -32.87
N SER A 133 12.67 1.20 -32.81
CA SER A 133 13.21 -0.13 -33.13
C SER A 133 13.68 -0.27 -34.58
N ASN A 134 13.06 0.47 -35.50
CA ASN A 134 13.41 0.54 -36.91
C ASN A 134 14.50 1.58 -37.21
N GLY A 135 15.02 2.27 -36.20
CA GLY A 135 16.05 3.30 -36.34
C GLY A 135 15.58 4.58 -37.03
N GLN A 136 14.26 4.82 -37.06
CA GLN A 136 13.65 6.02 -37.66
C GLN A 136 13.68 7.22 -36.72
N ILE A 137 13.75 6.99 -35.40
CA ILE A 137 14.02 8.02 -34.40
C ILE A 137 15.25 7.63 -33.58
N SER A 138 15.97 8.62 -33.06
CA SER A 138 17.19 8.41 -32.29
C SER A 138 16.89 7.88 -30.88
N ASP A 139 17.93 7.36 -30.23
CA ASP A 139 17.86 6.93 -28.83
C ASP A 139 17.47 8.10 -27.91
N ASP A 140 18.00 9.29 -28.19
CA ASP A 140 17.71 10.52 -27.45
C ASP A 140 16.24 10.95 -27.61
N ASP A 141 15.71 10.93 -28.84
CA ASP A 141 14.29 11.27 -29.10
C ASP A 141 13.34 10.32 -28.37
N PHE A 142 13.66 9.02 -28.35
CA PHE A 142 12.85 8.02 -27.67
C PHE A 142 12.88 8.20 -26.15
N VAL A 143 14.05 8.48 -25.57
CA VAL A 143 14.21 8.74 -24.13
C VAL A 143 13.45 10.00 -23.70
N GLN A 144 13.52 11.09 -24.46
CA GLN A 144 12.72 12.30 -24.19
C GLN A 144 11.20 12.00 -24.21
N GLY A 145 10.77 11.10 -25.11
CA GLY A 145 9.38 10.60 -25.13
C GLY A 145 9.01 9.85 -23.84
N LEU A 146 9.88 8.98 -23.34
CA LEU A 146 9.68 8.28 -22.07
C LEU A 146 9.65 9.25 -20.88
N GLU A 147 10.51 10.27 -20.86
CA GLU A 147 10.48 11.33 -19.84
C GLU A 147 9.15 12.05 -19.79
N PHE A 148 8.61 12.42 -20.94
CA PHE A 148 7.28 13.03 -21.02
C PHE A 148 6.19 12.10 -20.44
N LEU A 149 6.21 10.81 -20.78
CA LEU A 149 5.22 9.85 -20.30
C LEU A 149 5.27 9.63 -18.79
N VAL A 150 6.47 9.61 -18.22
CA VAL A 150 6.67 9.53 -16.77
C VAL A 150 6.21 10.82 -16.09
N LYS A 151 6.51 11.98 -16.67
CA LYS A 151 6.12 13.29 -16.14
C LYS A 151 4.61 13.53 -16.14
N GLU A 152 3.93 13.12 -17.21
CA GLU A 152 2.47 13.25 -17.36
C GLU A 152 1.69 12.12 -16.65
N ASP A 153 2.40 11.27 -15.88
CA ASP A 153 1.83 10.16 -15.12
C ASP A 153 1.01 9.22 -16.03
N ILE A 154 1.53 9.00 -17.25
CA ILE A 154 1.01 8.02 -18.23
C ILE A 154 1.67 6.66 -18.00
N ILE A 155 2.96 6.66 -17.66
CA ILE A 155 3.68 5.49 -17.17
C ILE A 155 4.11 5.77 -15.73
N SER A 156 3.71 4.90 -14.80
CA SER A 156 4.14 4.97 -13.41
C SER A 156 5.40 4.14 -13.23
N VAL A 157 6.52 4.79 -12.88
CA VAL A 157 7.77 4.11 -12.50
C VAL A 157 7.97 4.25 -10.99
N LYS A 158 7.97 3.13 -10.25
CA LYS A 158 7.89 3.16 -8.77
C LYS A 158 9.13 3.69 -8.06
N ASP A 159 10.29 3.67 -8.70
CA ASP A 159 11.56 4.10 -8.10
C ASP A 159 12.44 4.79 -9.13
N VAL A 160 12.34 6.12 -9.25
CA VAL A 160 13.23 6.92 -10.11
C VAL A 160 14.24 7.66 -9.22
N THR A 161 15.46 7.15 -9.15
CA THR A 161 16.61 7.96 -8.73
C THR A 161 17.32 8.43 -9.99
N SER A 162 17.46 9.76 -10.17
CA SER A 162 18.26 10.34 -11.25
C SER A 162 19.68 9.74 -11.21
N ALA A 163 19.96 8.83 -12.12
CA ALA A 163 21.31 8.36 -12.41
C ALA A 163 21.88 9.20 -13.55
N GLU A 164 23.15 9.59 -13.46
CA GLU A 164 23.85 10.20 -14.59
C GLU A 164 23.98 9.16 -15.72
N SER A 165 23.45 9.45 -16.90
CA SER A 165 23.52 8.55 -18.05
C SER A 165 24.97 8.44 -18.55
N SER A 166 25.55 7.24 -18.46
CA SER A 166 26.93 7.00 -18.93
C SER A 166 27.06 5.85 -19.93
N SER A 167 25.96 5.34 -20.49
CA SER A 167 26.01 4.21 -21.42
C SER A 167 25.03 4.32 -22.57
N GLU A 168 25.50 3.98 -23.77
CA GLU A 168 24.68 3.73 -24.96
C GLU A 168 23.59 2.70 -24.64
N ILE A 169 22.38 2.93 -25.14
CA ILE A 169 21.26 1.99 -24.94
C ILE A 169 21.59 0.67 -25.65
N PRO A 170 21.64 -0.46 -24.94
CA PRO A 170 21.93 -1.74 -25.57
C PRO A 170 20.89 -2.11 -26.62
N SER A 171 21.34 -2.64 -27.76
CA SER A 171 20.47 -2.99 -28.88
C SER A 171 19.37 -4.01 -28.54
N TRP A 172 19.53 -4.81 -27.48
CA TRP A 172 18.49 -5.75 -27.04
C TRP A 172 17.23 -5.04 -26.52
N ILE A 173 17.33 -3.79 -26.06
CA ILE A 173 16.15 -2.98 -25.68
C ILE A 173 15.30 -2.59 -26.88
N LYS A 174 15.92 -2.34 -28.03
CA LYS A 174 15.20 -2.07 -29.28
C LYS A 174 14.34 -3.25 -29.71
N ASN A 175 14.76 -4.48 -29.40
CA ASN A 175 13.94 -5.67 -29.64
C ASN A 175 12.70 -5.70 -28.73
N ASN A 176 12.83 -5.29 -27.47
CA ASN A 176 11.68 -5.21 -26.57
C ASN A 176 10.68 -4.15 -27.03
N ALA A 177 11.17 -2.99 -27.48
CA ALA A 177 10.32 -1.95 -28.09
C ALA A 177 9.62 -2.43 -29.36
N LYS A 178 10.32 -3.21 -30.20
CA LYS A 178 9.72 -3.85 -31.37
C LYS A 178 8.59 -4.79 -30.97
N TRP A 179 8.87 -5.76 -30.09
CA TRP A 179 7.87 -6.74 -29.65
C TRP A 179 6.67 -6.08 -28.98
N TRP A 180 6.89 -5.01 -28.22
CA TRP A 180 5.81 -4.23 -27.65
C TRP A 180 4.95 -3.52 -28.71
N SER A 181 5.58 -2.94 -29.74
CA SER A 181 4.84 -2.32 -30.85
C SER A 181 4.08 -3.30 -31.74
N GLU A 182 4.45 -4.58 -31.71
CA GLU A 182 3.83 -5.69 -32.45
C GLU A 182 2.86 -6.50 -31.57
N ASP A 183 2.47 -5.97 -30.39
CA ASP A 183 1.60 -6.62 -29.39
C ASP A 183 2.08 -8.02 -28.95
N SER A 184 3.36 -8.31 -29.14
CA SER A 184 4.03 -9.55 -28.71
C SER A 184 4.58 -9.44 -27.29
N LEU A 185 4.62 -8.23 -26.74
CA LEU A 185 4.94 -7.91 -25.34
C LEU A 185 3.80 -7.04 -24.79
N SER A 186 3.35 -7.31 -23.56
CA SER A 186 2.31 -6.51 -22.91
C SER A 186 2.83 -5.14 -22.42
N ASP A 187 1.91 -4.21 -22.15
CA ASP A 187 2.25 -2.89 -21.60
C ASP A 187 2.98 -3.02 -20.26
N ASP A 188 2.52 -3.90 -19.36
CA ASP A 188 3.14 -4.15 -18.06
C ASP A 188 4.57 -4.72 -18.20
N GLU A 189 4.77 -5.65 -19.12
CA GLU A 189 6.09 -6.23 -19.40
C GLU A 189 7.05 -5.19 -19.99
N PHE A 190 6.56 -4.33 -20.88
CA PHE A 190 7.35 -3.24 -21.45
C PHE A 190 7.74 -2.20 -20.39
N VAL A 191 6.76 -1.74 -19.58
CA VAL A 191 6.99 -0.79 -18.49
C VAL A 191 7.98 -1.35 -17.48
N SER A 192 7.80 -2.61 -17.04
CA SER A 192 8.75 -3.29 -16.13
C SER A 192 10.18 -3.31 -16.69
N GLY A 193 10.32 -3.49 -18.00
CA GLY A 193 11.61 -3.39 -18.69
C GLY A 193 12.22 -1.98 -18.62
N ILE A 194 11.43 -0.93 -18.80
CA ILE A 194 11.87 0.46 -18.65
C ILE A 194 12.26 0.77 -17.20
N GLU A 195 11.47 0.33 -16.21
CA GLU A 195 11.80 0.50 -14.79
C GLU A 195 13.16 -0.14 -14.46
N TYR A 196 13.41 -1.35 -14.97
CA TYR A 196 14.69 -2.04 -14.79
C TYR A 196 15.86 -1.25 -15.38
N LEU A 197 15.70 -0.68 -16.57
CA LEU A 197 16.73 0.12 -17.22
C LEU A 197 17.08 1.39 -16.46
N ILE A 198 16.06 2.06 -15.90
CA ILE A 198 16.24 3.25 -15.07
C ILE A 198 16.96 2.86 -13.78
N LYS A 199 16.50 1.79 -13.11
CA LYS A 199 17.08 1.28 -11.86
C LYS A 199 18.55 0.86 -12.01
N THR A 200 18.92 0.34 -13.18
CA THR A 200 20.31 -0.08 -13.48
C THR A 200 21.17 1.05 -14.02
N GLY A 201 20.64 2.27 -14.16
CA GLY A 201 21.36 3.45 -14.65
C GLY A 201 21.67 3.42 -16.15
N ILE A 202 21.05 2.51 -16.91
CA ILE A 202 21.19 2.43 -18.37
C ILE A 202 20.37 3.54 -19.04
N LEU A 203 19.18 3.82 -18.49
CA LEU A 203 18.36 4.96 -18.87
C LEU A 203 18.35 5.99 -17.74
N SER A 204 18.44 7.26 -18.11
CA SER A 204 18.18 8.38 -17.22
C SER A 204 16.87 9.03 -17.66
N VAL A 205 15.96 9.21 -16.71
CA VAL A 205 14.69 9.89 -16.91
C VAL A 205 14.56 10.92 -15.79
N GLN A 206 14.41 12.19 -16.15
CA GLN A 206 14.18 13.26 -15.17
C GLN A 206 12.69 13.48 -14.92
N LYS A 207 12.32 13.62 -13.64
CA LYS A 207 10.95 13.95 -13.22
C LYS A 207 10.75 15.46 -13.09
#